data_AF-A0A7R8CXV9-F1
#
_entry.id   AF-A0A7R8CXV9-F1
#
_cell.length_a   1.000
_cell.length_b   1.000
_cell.length_c   1.000
_cell.angle_alpha   90.00
_cell.angle_beta   90.00
_cell.angle_gamma   90.00
#
_symmetry.space_group_name_H-M   'P 1'
#
loop_
_entity.id
_entity.type
_entity.pdbx_description
1 polymer ?
#
loop_
_entity_poly.entity_id
_entity_poly.type
_entity_poly.pdbx_seq_one_letter_code
_entity_poly.pdbx_strand_id
1 'polypeptide(L)'
;MPLHIIMLPYKFSIFLVEQIESYVAIENNMASPPLLSTQQITSCSSNPYSCRGSGGCKGSINEIAYMYNQLYGIETEKEYPYTSGFTQESGECLYNASSVQGPMVRVFGYESLLSSDMYSVMEHLANKIWWVRICWKI
;
A
#
# COMPACT_ATOMS: atom_id res chain seq x y z
N MET A 1 -20.49 12.09 18.81
CA MET A 1 -20.02 11.68 17.48
C MET A 1 -18.88 10.68 17.68
N PRO A 2 -19.17 9.36 17.81
CA PRO A 2 -18.08 8.41 17.93
C PRO A 2 -17.53 8.13 16.53
N LEU A 3 -16.24 8.40 16.32
CA LEU A 3 -15.49 7.81 15.22
C LEU A 3 -15.47 6.29 15.45
N HIS A 4 -16.47 5.61 14.91
CA HIS A 4 -16.25 4.24 14.50
C HIS A 4 -15.24 4.30 13.35
N ILE A 5 -13.97 4.08 13.67
CA ILE A 5 -13.00 3.54 12.71
C ILE A 5 -13.50 2.13 12.42
N ILE A 6 -14.56 2.01 11.61
CA ILE A 6 -14.95 0.75 10.99
C ILE A 6 -13.75 0.42 10.11
N MET A 7 -13.00 -0.62 10.45
CA MET A 7 -12.00 -1.16 9.54
C MET A 7 -12.74 -1.73 8.33
N LEU A 8 -13.07 -0.86 7.38
CA LEU A 8 -13.71 -1.26 6.14
C LEU A 8 -12.75 -2.22 5.40
N PRO A 9 -13.27 -3.26 4.74
CA PRO A 9 -12.47 -4.35 4.21
C PRO A 9 -11.47 -3.92 3.11
N TYR A 10 -11.61 -2.72 2.55
CA TYR A 10 -10.66 -2.12 1.60
C TYR A 10 -9.49 -1.37 2.26
N LYS A 11 -9.38 -1.31 3.59
CA LYS A 11 -8.39 -0.45 4.25
C LYS A 11 -6.94 -0.93 4.16
N PHE A 12 -6.69 -2.20 3.88
CA PHE A 12 -5.31 -2.70 3.83
C PHE A 12 -4.53 -2.10 2.64
N SER A 13 -5.19 -1.94 1.49
CA SER A 13 -4.58 -1.35 0.29
C SER A 13 -4.31 0.14 0.48
N ILE A 14 -5.29 0.87 1.03
CA ILE A 14 -5.13 2.29 1.37
C ILE A 14 -4.01 2.48 2.39
N PHE A 15 -3.98 1.68 3.46
CA PHE A 15 -2.91 1.76 4.47
C PHE A 15 -1.52 1.58 3.87
N LEU A 16 -1.34 0.57 3.00
CA LEU A 16 -0.08 0.34 2.32
C LEU A 16 0.32 1.56 1.48
N VAL A 17 -0.61 2.06 0.67
CA VAL A 17 -0.37 3.18 -0.24
C VAL A 17 0.05 4.43 0.53
N GLU A 18 -0.73 4.85 1.51
CA GLU A 18 -0.45 6.05 2.32
C GLU A 18 0.90 5.96 3.03
N GLN A 19 1.27 4.77 3.54
CA GLN A 19 2.59 4.52 4.09
C GLN A 19 3.67 4.76 3.03
N ILE A 20 3.59 4.06 1.89
CA ILE A 20 4.60 4.17 0.82
C ILE A 20 4.73 5.61 0.32
N GLU A 21 3.61 6.29 0.08
CA GLU A 21 3.58 7.69 -0.34
C GLU A 21 4.30 8.62 0.64
N SER A 22 4.05 8.42 1.94
CA SER A 22 4.72 9.16 3.01
C SER A 22 6.23 8.92 2.98
N TYR A 23 6.68 7.66 2.86
CA TYR A 23 8.11 7.34 2.76
C TYR A 23 8.75 7.93 1.51
N VAL A 24 8.07 7.87 0.35
CA VAL A 24 8.58 8.48 -0.88
C VAL A 24 8.76 9.98 -0.71
N ALA A 25 7.78 10.65 -0.10
CA ALA A 25 7.84 12.09 0.11
C ALA A 25 9.02 12.49 1.01
N ILE A 26 9.26 11.73 2.07
CA ILE A 26 10.37 11.97 3.02
C ILE A 26 11.73 11.74 2.34
N GLU A 27 11.91 10.60 1.68
CA GLU A 27 13.19 10.24 1.04
C GLU A 27 13.58 11.21 -0.09
N ASN A 28 12.59 11.69 -0.86
CA ASN A 28 12.81 12.58 -1.99
C ASN A 28 12.67 14.08 -1.64
N ASN A 29 12.48 14.42 -0.36
CA ASN A 29 12.22 15.79 0.12
C ASN A 29 11.10 16.51 -0.66
N MET A 30 10.00 15.79 -0.93
CA MET A 30 8.85 16.34 -1.65
C MET A 30 7.94 17.13 -0.71
N ALA A 31 7.42 18.27 -1.16
CA ALA A 31 6.47 19.08 -0.39
C ALA A 31 5.08 18.42 -0.29
N SER A 32 4.77 17.47 -1.15
CA SER A 32 3.52 16.69 -1.14
C SER A 32 3.80 15.25 -1.54
N PRO A 33 3.13 14.27 -0.92
CA PRO A 33 3.24 12.88 -1.34
C PRO A 33 2.78 12.67 -2.78
N PRO A 34 3.39 11.74 -3.52
CA PRO A 34 2.85 11.29 -4.81
C PRO A 34 1.53 10.56 -4.58
N LEU A 35 0.68 10.51 -5.61
CA LEU A 35 -0.56 9.73 -5.59
C LEU A 35 -0.35 8.39 -6.29
N LEU A 36 -0.50 7.30 -5.54
CA LEU A 36 -0.32 5.92 -5.96
C LEU A 36 -1.64 5.16 -5.98
N SER A 37 -1.69 4.14 -6.84
CA SER A 37 -2.91 3.40 -7.11
C SER A 37 -3.29 2.46 -5.98
N THR A 38 -4.24 2.88 -5.15
CA THR A 38 -4.90 1.98 -4.20
C THR A 38 -5.68 0.86 -4.90
N GLN A 39 -6.12 1.11 -6.14
CA GLN A 39 -6.87 0.15 -6.94
C GLN A 39 -6.03 -1.06 -7.33
N GLN A 40 -4.79 -0.84 -7.77
CA GLN A 40 -3.91 -1.92 -8.21
C GLN A 40 -3.73 -2.96 -7.11
N ILE A 41 -3.46 -2.52 -5.87
CA ILE A 41 -3.36 -3.42 -4.71
C ILE A 41 -4.69 -4.12 -4.45
N THR A 42 -5.80 -3.39 -4.52
CA THR A 42 -7.15 -3.93 -4.29
C THR A 42 -7.51 -5.02 -5.30
N SER A 43 -7.23 -4.82 -6.59
CA SER A 43 -7.58 -5.77 -7.65
C SER A 43 -6.59 -6.92 -7.78
N CYS A 44 -5.30 -6.69 -7.52
CA CYS A 44 -4.23 -7.64 -7.86
C CYS A 44 -3.65 -8.42 -6.67
N SER A 45 -3.85 -7.95 -5.42
CA SER A 45 -3.35 -8.68 -4.25
C SER A 45 -4.39 -9.67 -3.71
N SER A 46 -4.35 -10.89 -4.26
CA SER A 46 -5.15 -12.01 -3.76
C SER A 46 -4.64 -12.48 -2.40
N ASN A 47 -5.55 -12.89 -1.50
CA ASN A 47 -5.18 -13.43 -0.18
C ASN A 47 -5.34 -14.95 -0.13
N PRO A 48 -4.29 -15.75 -0.42
CA PRO A 48 -4.38 -17.20 -0.37
C PRO A 48 -4.54 -17.75 1.05
N TYR A 49 -4.17 -16.98 2.07
CA TYR A 49 -4.22 -17.40 3.47
C TYR A 49 -5.62 -17.28 4.07
N SER A 50 -6.55 -16.59 3.40
CA SER A 50 -7.91 -16.31 3.88
C SER A 50 -7.97 -15.68 5.28
N CYS A 51 -6.86 -15.06 5.71
CA CYS A 51 -6.77 -14.37 6.99
C CYS A 51 -7.29 -12.94 6.84
N ARG A 52 -8.30 -12.57 7.64
CA ARG A 52 -8.96 -11.25 7.56
C ARG A 52 -9.57 -10.91 6.18
N GLY A 53 -9.97 -11.93 5.42
CA GLY A 53 -10.65 -11.79 4.12
C GLY A 53 -10.01 -12.59 2.99
N SER A 54 -10.55 -12.50 1.79
CA SER A 54 -10.06 -13.24 0.59
C SER A 54 -9.24 -12.38 -0.39
N GLY A 55 -9.02 -11.10 -0.07
CA GLY A 55 -8.37 -10.12 -0.94
C GLY A 55 -9.33 -9.03 -1.42
N GLY A 56 -8.77 -7.93 -1.92
CA GLY A 56 -9.50 -6.76 -2.43
C GLY A 56 -10.53 -6.19 -1.46
N CYS A 57 -11.74 -5.91 -1.95
CA CYS A 57 -12.84 -5.35 -1.15
C CYS A 57 -13.37 -6.31 -0.07
N LYS A 58 -12.90 -7.56 -0.01
CA LYS A 58 -13.27 -8.53 1.03
C LYS A 58 -12.28 -8.58 2.21
N GLY A 59 -11.23 -7.76 2.18
CA GLY A 59 -10.23 -7.72 3.25
C GLY A 59 -9.00 -8.58 2.95
N SER A 60 -7.86 -8.08 3.43
CA SER A 60 -6.56 -8.76 3.40
C SER A 60 -5.71 -8.29 4.58
N ILE A 61 -4.49 -8.80 4.67
CA ILE A 61 -3.48 -8.37 5.64
C ILE A 61 -2.44 -7.47 4.97
N ASN A 62 -1.82 -6.58 5.75
CA ASN A 62 -0.88 -5.59 5.22
C ASN A 62 0.37 -6.26 4.63
N GLU A 63 0.80 -7.38 5.21
CA GLU A 63 1.96 -8.15 4.77
C GLU A 63 1.81 -8.61 3.32
N ILE A 64 0.63 -9.06 2.91
CA ILE A 64 0.35 -9.47 1.52
C ILE A 64 0.49 -8.27 0.57
N ALA A 65 0.03 -7.10 1.01
CA ALA A 65 0.13 -5.86 0.26
C ALA A 65 1.61 -5.45 0.07
N TYR A 66 2.41 -5.48 1.14
CA TYR A 66 3.85 -5.23 1.05
C TYR A 66 4.57 -6.25 0.17
N MET A 67 4.23 -7.54 0.27
CA MET A 67 4.79 -8.59 -0.59
C MET A 67 4.45 -8.36 -2.07
N TYR A 68 3.20 -7.99 -2.38
CA TYR A 68 2.81 -7.63 -3.75
C TYR A 68 3.65 -6.46 -4.26
N ASN A 69 3.77 -5.39 -3.47
CA ASN A 69 4.54 -4.21 -3.84
C ASN A 69 6.05 -4.51 -4.01
N GLN A 70 6.63 -5.40 -3.21
CA GLN A 70 8.02 -5.83 -3.39
C GLN A 70 8.26 -6.52 -4.74
N LEU A 71 7.30 -7.33 -5.19
CA LEU A 71 7.42 -8.12 -6.40
C LEU A 71 7.13 -7.29 -7.66
N TYR A 72 6.02 -6.57 -7.66
CA TYR A 72 5.50 -5.90 -8.84
C TYR A 72 5.71 -4.40 -8.81
N GLY A 73 5.82 -3.80 -7.63
CA GLY A 73 5.69 -2.35 -7.44
C GLY A 73 4.24 -1.90 -7.57
N ILE A 74 4.05 -0.59 -7.47
CA ILE A 74 2.75 0.06 -7.57
C ILE A 74 2.85 1.25 -8.53
N GLU A 75 1.83 1.39 -9.37
CA GLU A 75 1.67 2.48 -10.31
C GLU A 75 1.04 3.70 -9.64
N THR A 76 1.03 4.80 -10.37
CA THR A 76 0.39 6.05 -9.95
C THR A 76 -1.14 5.94 -10.06
N GLU A 77 -1.85 6.70 -9.22
CA GLU A 77 -3.32 6.80 -9.25
C GLU A 77 -3.84 7.26 -10.63
N LYS A 78 -3.05 8.01 -11.39
CA LYS A 78 -3.44 8.46 -12.73
C LYS A 78 -3.42 7.31 -13.74
N GLU A 79 -2.42 6.43 -13.71
CA GLU A 79 -2.34 5.29 -14.63
C GLU A 79 -3.29 4.15 -14.23
N TYR A 80 -3.58 3.99 -12.93
CA TYR A 80 -4.55 3.00 -12.44
C TYR A 80 -5.52 3.62 -11.42
N PRO A 81 -6.62 4.24 -11.87
CA PRO A 81 -7.55 4.99 -11.01
C PRO A 81 -8.38 4.14 -10.03
N TYR A 82 -8.71 4.72 -8.89
CA TYR A 82 -9.58 4.13 -7.87
C TYR A 82 -11.05 4.09 -8.28
N THR A 83 -11.58 2.87 -8.36
CA THR A 83 -12.97 2.58 -8.75
C THR A 83 -13.73 1.84 -7.66
N SER A 84 -13.04 1.04 -6.84
CA SER A 84 -13.63 0.21 -5.79
C SER A 84 -14.40 1.00 -4.73
N GLY A 85 -14.09 2.28 -4.51
CA GLY A 85 -14.85 3.15 -3.60
C GLY A 85 -16.28 3.43 -4.08
N PHE A 86 -16.50 3.43 -5.39
CA PHE A 86 -17.81 3.69 -5.99
C PHE A 86 -18.54 2.41 -6.35
N THR A 87 -17.82 1.43 -6.89
CA THR A 87 -18.41 0.15 -7.34
C THR A 87 -18.64 -0.82 -6.19
N GLN A 88 -17.92 -0.67 -5.07
CA GLN A 88 -17.83 -1.64 -3.97
C GLN A 88 -17.28 -3.01 -4.40
N GLU A 89 -16.73 -3.10 -5.61
CA GLU A 89 -16.18 -4.31 -6.19
C GLU A 89 -14.65 -4.20 -6.26
N SER A 90 -13.94 -5.32 -6.09
CA SER A 90 -12.47 -5.34 -6.18
C SER A 90 -11.97 -4.99 -7.59
N GLY A 91 -12.80 -5.22 -8.61
CA GLY A 91 -12.38 -5.16 -10.02
C GLY A 91 -11.45 -6.31 -10.41
N GLU A 92 -11.24 -6.48 -11.71
CA GLU A 92 -10.23 -7.40 -12.23
C GLU A 92 -8.84 -6.78 -12.14
N CYS A 93 -7.82 -7.63 -11.96
CA CYS A 93 -6.43 -7.18 -12.00
C CYS A 93 -6.03 -6.89 -13.45
N LEU A 94 -5.87 -5.60 -13.78
CA LEU A 94 -5.44 -5.15 -15.11
C LEU A 94 -3.94 -4.85 -15.20
N TYR A 95 -3.21 -5.07 -14.10
CA TYR A 95 -1.77 -4.83 -14.05
C TYR A 95 -1.02 -5.70 -15.07
N ASN A 96 -0.22 -5.06 -15.90
CA ASN A 96 0.67 -5.73 -16.84
C ASN A 96 2.00 -4.98 -16.92
N ALA A 97 3.09 -5.67 -16.58
CA ALA A 97 4.43 -5.11 -16.57
C ALA A 97 4.87 -4.49 -17.92
N SER A 98 4.27 -4.94 -19.04
CA SER A 98 4.58 -4.41 -20.38
C SER A 98 3.82 -3.14 -20.74
N SER A 99 2.71 -2.84 -20.04
CA SER A 99 1.89 -1.65 -20.30
C SER A 99 2.19 -0.50 -19.36
N VAL A 100 3.04 -0.71 -18.34
CA VAL A 100 3.46 0.34 -17.41
C VAL A 100 4.29 1.38 -18.15
N GLN A 101 3.75 2.60 -18.26
CA GLN A 101 4.40 3.73 -18.95
C GLN A 101 4.89 4.80 -17.98
N GLY A 102 4.36 4.81 -16.75
CA GLY A 102 4.65 5.81 -15.72
C GLY A 102 5.70 5.36 -14.69
N PRO A 103 6.08 6.27 -13.77
CA PRO A 103 6.92 5.92 -12.64
C PRO A 103 6.21 4.92 -11.74
N MET A 104 6.99 3.99 -11.20
CA MET A 104 6.51 2.96 -10.28
C MET A 104 7.30 2.98 -8.99
N VAL A 105 6.63 2.61 -7.90
CA VAL A 105 7.23 2.58 -6.57
C VAL A 105 7.39 1.16 -6.12
N ARG A 106 8.53 0.86 -5.53
CA ARG A 106 8.80 -0.44 -4.95
C ARG A 106 9.48 -0.29 -3.61
N VAL A 107 8.92 -0.97 -2.62
CA VAL A 107 9.56 -1.19 -1.32
C VAL A 107 10.38 -2.47 -1.43
N PHE A 108 11.56 -2.54 -0.81
CA PHE A 108 12.41 -3.75 -0.83
C PHE A 108 12.25 -4.65 0.41
N GLY A 109 11.65 -4.12 1.48
CA GLY A 109 11.53 -4.82 2.76
C GLY A 109 10.45 -4.20 3.63
N TYR A 110 9.85 -4.99 4.50
CA TYR A 110 9.03 -4.49 5.60
C TYR A 110 9.48 -5.16 6.90
N GLU A 111 9.34 -4.46 8.02
CA GLU A 111 9.64 -4.96 9.35
C GLU A 111 8.33 -5.11 10.12
N SER A 112 8.06 -6.32 10.62
CA SER A 112 6.93 -6.56 11.51
C SER A 112 7.39 -6.33 12.95
N LEU A 113 6.85 -5.31 13.60
CA LEU A 113 7.12 -5.02 15.00
C LEU A 113 6.35 -5.97 15.92
N LEU A 114 6.89 -6.19 17.13
CA LEU A 114 6.25 -7.00 18.15
C LEU A 114 4.90 -6.40 18.57
N SER A 115 3.92 -7.26 18.80
CA SER A 115 2.60 -6.83 19.26
C SER A 115 2.68 -6.17 20.64
N SER A 116 1.95 -5.07 20.80
CA SER A 116 1.80 -4.34 22.08
C SER A 116 3.07 -3.63 22.59
N ASP A 117 4.08 -3.43 21.74
CA ASP A 117 5.26 -2.64 22.07
C ASP A 117 5.16 -1.23 21.48
N MET A 118 4.64 -0.30 22.28
CA MET A 118 4.50 1.11 21.87
C MET A 118 5.86 1.79 21.65
N TYR A 119 6.88 1.44 22.43
CA TYR A 119 8.20 2.07 22.33
C TYR A 119 8.86 1.70 21.00
N SER A 120 8.79 0.43 20.61
CA SER A 120 9.27 -0.03 19.30
C SER A 120 8.58 0.71 18.14
N VAL A 121 7.27 0.98 18.25
CA VAL A 121 6.54 1.74 17.22
C VAL A 121 7.00 3.19 17.16
N MET A 122 7.11 3.88 18.31
CA MET A 122 7.57 5.27 18.35
C MET A 122 9.01 5.43 17.84
N GLU A 123 9.89 4.51 18.23
CA GLU A 123 11.28 4.45 17.77
C GLU A 123 11.35 4.23 16.25
N HIS A 124 10.53 3.32 15.71
CA HIS A 124 10.51 3.04 14.29
C HIS A 124 10.05 4.27 13.48
N LEU A 125 9.01 4.96 13.94
CA LEU A 125 8.52 6.19 13.30
C LEU A 125 9.55 7.33 13.33
N ALA A 126 10.30 7.47 14.43
CA ALA A 126 11.28 8.55 14.58
C ALA A 126 12.58 8.30 13.81
N ASN A 127 13.11 7.08 13.88
CA ASN A 127 14.52 6.81 13.52
C ASN A 127 14.69 5.84 12.34
N LYS A 128 13.71 4.98 12.07
CA LYS A 128 13.84 3.93 11.04
C LYS A 128 13.26 4.34 9.68
N ILE A 129 12.74 5.56 9.56
CA ILE A 129 12.13 6.06 8.33
C ILE A 129 13.08 5.93 7.12
N TRP A 130 14.39 6.15 7.35
CA TRP A 130 15.48 6.14 6.37
C TRP A 130 15.92 4.76 5.87
N TRP A 131 15.41 3.67 6.47
CA TRP A 131 15.78 2.29 6.07
C TRP A 131 14.91 1.77 4.93
N VAL A 132 13.77 2.41 4.66
CA VAL A 132 12.91 2.09 3.52
C VAL A 132 13.53 2.72 2.27
N ARG A 133 14.58 2.10 1.72
CA ARG A 133 15.11 2.52 0.42
C ARG A 133 14.04 2.30 -0.63
N ILE A 134 13.36 3.35 -1.07
CA ILE A 134 12.40 3.29 -2.16
C ILE A 134 13.11 3.69 -3.43
N CYS A 135 13.22 2.76 -4.39
CA CYS A 135 13.73 3.11 -5.72
C CYS A 135 12.57 3.72 -6.50
N TRP A 136 12.42 5.04 -6.42
CA TRP A 136 11.59 5.80 -7.33
C TRP A 136 12.45 6.20 -8.53
N LYS A 137 12.04 5.81 -9.73
CA LYS A 137 12.69 6.26 -10.97
C LYS A 137 11.79 7.32 -11.60
N ILE A 138 12.23 8.58 -11.56
CA ILE A 138 11.69 9.68 -12.39
C ILE A 138 12.11 9.43 -13.84
#